data_AF-A0A174LWA5-F1
#
_entry.id   AF-A0A174LWA5-F1
#
_cell.length_a   1.000
_cell.length_b   1.000
_cell.length_c   1.000
_cell.angle_alpha   90.00
_cell.angle_beta   90.00
_cell.angle_gamma   90.00
#
_symmetry.space_group_name_H-M   'P 1'
#
loop_
_entity.id
_entity.type
_entity.pdbx_description
1 polymer ?
#
loop_
_entity_poly.entity_id
_entity_poly.type
_entity_poly.pdbx_seq_one_letter_code
_entity_poly.pdbx_strand_id
1 'polypeptide(L)' 'MTNPNSTRILKMPTYGLETSPDGQELFLCRYKKPGWRLRLDDAATDKTKLAATLRKAAEWLTKRQG' A
#
# COMPACT_ATOMS: atom_id res chain seq x y z
N MET A 1 7.73 23.91 -27.86
CA MET A 1 8.67 24.18 -26.74
C MET A 1 7.95 23.90 -25.44
N THR A 2 8.21 22.75 -24.80
CA THR A 2 7.68 22.37 -23.48
C THR A 2 8.50 23.03 -22.38
N ASN A 3 7.85 23.73 -21.46
CA ASN A 3 8.48 24.44 -20.36
C ASN A 3 9.18 23.46 -19.38
N PRO A 4 10.50 23.56 -19.16
CA PRO A 4 11.27 22.63 -18.33
C PRO A 4 10.98 22.74 -16.82
N ASN A 5 10.24 23.78 -16.38
CA ASN A 5 9.89 24.00 -14.97
C ASN A 5 8.46 23.58 -14.61
N SER A 6 7.80 22.74 -15.40
CA SER A 6 6.54 22.10 -14.97
C SER A 6 6.84 20.96 -14.01
N THR A 7 7.37 21.30 -12.82
CA THR A 7 7.43 20.39 -11.69
C THR A 7 5.99 20.25 -11.19
N ARG A 8 5.19 19.39 -11.83
CA ARG A 8 3.98 18.87 -11.19
C ARG A 8 4.46 18.29 -9.88
N ILE A 9 4.17 18.95 -8.76
CA ILE A 9 4.36 18.37 -7.43
C ILE A 9 3.56 17.07 -7.46
N LEU A 10 4.26 15.95 -7.62
CA LEU A 10 3.66 14.63 -7.61
C LEU A 10 3.16 14.44 -6.19
N LYS A 11 1.87 14.66 -5.98
CA LYS A 11 1.22 14.39 -4.70
C LYS A 11 1.59 12.97 -4.31
N MET A 12 2.13 12.82 -3.10
CA MET A 12 2.54 11.52 -2.59
C MET A 12 1.37 10.54 -2.73
N PRO A 13 1.59 9.37 -3.35
CA PRO A 13 0.52 8.41 -3.56
C PRO A 13 -0.07 7.98 -2.22
N THR A 14 -1.33 7.52 -2.21
CA THR A 14 -1.93 7.06 -0.95
C THR A 14 -1.37 5.71 -0.53
N TYR A 15 -1.01 4.87 -1.50
CA TYR A 15 -0.47 3.53 -1.29
C TYR A 15 0.79 3.32 -2.13
N GLY A 16 1.66 2.41 -1.71
CA GLY A 16 2.85 2.00 -2.45
C GLY A 16 3.29 0.59 -2.08
N LEU A 17 4.15 0.01 -2.92
CA LEU A 17 4.86 -1.22 -2.62
C LEU A 17 6.32 -0.88 -2.36
N GLU A 18 6.87 -1.42 -1.28
CA GLU A 18 8.28 -1.24 -0.91
C GLU A 18 8.91 -2.61 -0.72
N THR A 19 10.14 -2.79 -1.19
CA THR A 19 10.95 -3.97 -0.89
C THR A 19 11.90 -3.67 0.27
N SER A 20 12.24 -4.68 1.07
CA SER A 20 13.34 -4.53 2.03
C SER A 20 14.65 -4.21 1.29
N PRO A 21 15.64 -3.60 1.97
CA PRO A 21 16.97 -3.36 1.39
C PRO A 21 17.60 -4.64 0.83
N ASP A 22 17.34 -5.78 1.47
CA ASP A 22 17.84 -7.10 1.08
C ASP A 22 17.03 -7.74 -0.06
N GLY A 23 15.94 -7.09 -0.51
CA GLY A 23 15.06 -7.56 -1.58
C GLY A 23 14.23 -8.81 -1.23
N GLN A 24 14.36 -9.33 -0.01
CA GLN A 24 13.69 -10.57 0.41
C GLN A 24 12.25 -10.35 0.86
N GLU A 25 11.87 -9.13 1.22
CA GLU A 25 10.56 -8.84 1.79
C GLU A 25 9.85 -7.78 0.96
N LEU A 26 8.55 -7.95 0.77
CA LEU A 26 7.70 -6.99 0.08
C LEU A 26 6.69 -6.42 1.07
N PHE A 27 6.42 -5.12 0.99
CA PHE A 27 5.51 -4.42 1.88
C PHE A 27 4.47 -3.65 1.08
N LEU A 28 3.21 -3.74 1.50
CA LEU A 28 2.15 -2.81 1.10
C LEU A 28 2.09 -1.67 2.12
N CYS A 29 2.38 -0.46 1.67
CA CYS A 29 2.41 0.75 2.50
C CYS A 29 1.22 1.65 2.20
N ARG A 30 0.68 2.28 3.24
CA ARG A 30 -0.23 3.44 3.14
C ARG A 30 0.46 4.67 3.72
N TYR A 31 0.68 5.67 2.88
CA TYR A 31 1.46 6.87 3.24
C TYR A 31 0.64 7.97 3.90
N LYS A 32 -0.68 8.00 3.68
CA LYS A 32 -1.58 8.95 4.34
C LYS A 32 -2.02 8.43 5.70
N LYS A 33 -2.43 9.31 6.62
CA LYS A 33 -2.94 8.93 7.95
C LYS A 33 -4.34 8.30 7.89
N PRO A 34 -4.66 7.24 8.68
CA PRO A 34 -3.71 6.43 9.46
C PRO A 34 -2.71 5.70 8.55
N GLY A 35 -1.42 5.91 8.79
CA GLY A 35 -0.35 5.33 7.99
C GLY A 35 -0.02 3.94 8.54
N TRP A 36 0.20 2.98 7.65
CA TRP A 36 0.49 1.60 8.03
C TRP A 36 1.34 0.90 6.97
N ARG A 37 2.02 -0.16 7.39
CA ARG A 37 2.87 -1.00 6.56
C ARG A 37 2.53 -2.46 6.82
N LEU A 38 2.22 -3.20 5.77
CA LEU A 38 1.87 -4.60 5.80
C LEU A 38 2.94 -5.41 5.08
N ARG A 39 3.60 -6.33 5.77
CA ARG A 39 4.51 -7.30 5.15
C ARG A 39 3.72 -8.32 4.34
N LEU A 40 4.18 -8.60 3.14
CA LEU A 40 3.70 -9.68 2.28
C LEU A 40 4.77 -10.78 2.30
N ASP A 41 4.37 -11.98 2.68
CA ASP A 41 5.30 -13.11 2.83
C ASP A 41 5.76 -13.70 1.49
N ASP A 42 5.03 -13.43 0.40
CA ASP A 42 5.33 -13.97 -0.92
C ASP A 42 5.23 -12.89 -2.00
N ALA A 43 6.27 -12.79 -2.85
CA ALA A 43 6.26 -11.95 -4.04
C ALA A 43 5.21 -12.41 -5.08
N ALA A 44 4.81 -13.69 -5.05
CA ALA A 44 3.73 -14.26 -5.86
C ALA A 44 2.33 -14.01 -5.28
N THR A 45 2.20 -13.12 -4.28
CA THR A 45 0.89 -12.78 -3.71
C THR A 45 -0.09 -12.32 -4.80
N ASP A 46 -1.16 -13.08 -4.99
CA ASP A 46 -2.28 -12.71 -5.85
C ASP A 46 -2.94 -11.44 -5.31
N LYS A 47 -2.84 -10.36 -6.08
CA LYS A 47 -3.35 -9.03 -5.72
C LYS A 47 -4.86 -9.03 -5.47
N THR A 48 -5.61 -9.83 -6.22
CA THR A 48 -7.08 -9.93 -6.10
C THR A 48 -7.44 -10.65 -4.81
N LYS A 49 -6.74 -11.75 -4.51
CA LYS A 49 -6.93 -12.50 -3.26
C LYS A 49 -6.55 -11.65 -2.05
N LEU A 50 -5.43 -10.92 -2.12
CA LEU A 50 -5.00 -9.98 -1.09
C LEU A 50 -6.03 -8.87 -0.85
N ALA A 51 -6.56 -8.26 -1.92
CA ALA A 51 -7.60 -7.23 -1.78
C ALA A 51 -8.86 -7.79 -1.10
N ALA A 52 -9.27 -9.01 -1.44
CA ALA A 52 -10.41 -9.68 -0.81
C ALA A 52 -10.17 -9.99 0.67
N THR A 53 -8.98 -10.43 1.06
CA THR A 53 -8.64 -10.70 2.47
C THR A 53 -8.58 -9.40 3.28
N LEU A 54 -7.97 -8.34 2.74
CA LEU A 54 -7.92 -7.02 3.39
C LEU A 54 -9.32 -6.43 3.60
N ARG A 55 -10.24 -6.61 2.64
CA ARG A 55 -11.63 -6.19 2.81
C ARG A 55 -12.30 -6.92 3.97
N LYS A 56 -12.15 -8.24 4.05
CA LYS A 56 -12.70 -9.03 5.17
C LYS A 56 -12.09 -8.62 6.51
N ALA A 57 -10.79 -8.32 6.56
CA ALA A 57 -10.13 -7.80 7.76
C ALA A 57 -10.70 -6.44 8.17
N ALA A 58 -10.92 -5.53 7.21
CA ALA A 58 -11.56 -4.24 7.48
C ALA A 58 -13.00 -4.41 8.01
N GLU A 59 -13.79 -5.31 7.40
CA GLU A 59 -15.14 -5.64 7.87
C GLU A 59 -15.14 -6.22 9.29
N TRP A 60 -14.15 -7.05 9.63
CA TRP A 60 -14.01 -7.60 10.97
C TRP A 60 -13.65 -6.52 12.01
N LEU A 61 -12.75 -5.60 11.65
CA LEU A 61 -12.35 -4.49 12.52
C LEU A 61 -13.53 -3.56 12.83
N THR A 62 -14.36 -3.24 11.83
CA THR A 62 -15.49 -2.33 12.00
C THR A 62 -16.68 -2.98 12.72
N LYS A 63 -16.88 -4.29 12.55
CA LYS A 63 -17.94 -5.04 13.26
C LYS A 63 -17.72 -5.16 14.77
N ARG A 64 -16.47 -4.99 15.25
CA ARG A 64 -16.12 -5.06 16.68
C ARG A 64 -16.15 -3.70 17.39
N GLN A 65 -16.61 -2.65 16.72
CA GLN A 65 -16.93 -1.36 17.36
C GLN A 65 -18.42 -1.22 17.74
N GLY A 66 -19.06 -2.34 18.11
CA GLY A 66 -20.40 -2.37 18.69
C GLY A 66 -20.34 -2.93 20.10
#